data_AF-A0A241ZEA6-F1
#
_entry.id   AF-A0A241ZEA6-F1
#
_cell.length_a   1.000
_cell.length_b   1.000
_cell.length_c   1.000
_cell.angle_alpha   90.00
_cell.angle_beta   90.00
_cell.angle_gamma   90.00
#
_symmetry.space_group_name_H-M   'P 1'
#
loop_
_entity.id
_entity.type
_entity.pdbx_description
1 polymer ?
#
loop_
_entity_poly.entity_id
_entity_poly.type
_entity_poly.pdbx_seq_one_letter_code
_entity_poly.pdbx_strand_id
1 'polypeptide(L)'
;MIIGNQDVNISKLIETIGNSDWVKHGREHFEKSYPQCPFCQQITSPSLSDELLQFFSETYEQEIGIVEQIFRQYLDTSETVLNAIQFISSQNIPFLEIDLFQAEAQILNERLERNKGILQRKLSEPSLKVSLEPLEPIISKILDMIQDVNQKIMLHNQVVQNLSTEKQNLTNQVWKYIINELDSDLSSYLKNKTRLESTINGMNNSLKQKREILGNLEAQLKVFEKKATSTIPTVNEINDLLKSFGFTSFYISPVDEQGHYRICRANGDDASRSLSEGEKTFITFLYFYSLVKGSHSSSGITENRIVVFDDPISSLDSDILYIVSSLIKRVFDHVRTNNALIKQVFVLTHNVYFHKEITFNNKRSQNQIMGDETFWMVKKNSSGSTIEKCSENPIRSAYELLWSDIKTNNQSNLTIQNTLRRILENYFTMWGSMKKDEICDLFEGNEKLICQSLFAWVNDGSHSIHDDLYINHGQQTNESYLSVFKEIFNRSGQMGHYQMMTGTLTDSTS
;
A
#
# COMPACT_ATOMS: atom_id res chain seq x y z
N MET A 1 85.09 -50.01 11.66
CA MET A 1 86.37 -49.84 10.94
C MET A 1 86.36 -50.94 9.90
N ILE A 2 86.56 -50.60 8.63
CA ILE A 2 86.56 -51.58 7.53
C ILE A 2 88.05 -51.87 7.30
N ILE A 3 88.47 -53.12 7.50
CA ILE A 3 89.87 -53.55 7.33
C ILE A 3 89.89 -54.66 6.29
N GLY A 4 90.97 -54.74 5.52
CA GLY A 4 91.18 -55.82 4.56
C GLY A 4 91.28 -57.20 5.22
N ASN A 5 91.34 -58.23 4.37
CA ASN A 5 91.52 -59.62 4.77
C ASN A 5 92.80 -59.78 5.60
N GLN A 6 92.66 -60.38 6.78
CA GLN A 6 93.74 -60.52 7.76
C GLN A 6 94.61 -61.76 7.55
N ASP A 7 94.16 -62.70 6.73
CA ASP A 7 94.80 -64.00 6.51
C ASP A 7 95.97 -63.95 5.49
N VAL A 8 96.40 -62.76 5.08
CA VAL A 8 97.41 -62.54 4.03
C VAL A 8 98.71 -62.01 4.66
N ASN A 9 99.89 -62.46 4.22
CA ASN A 9 101.17 -62.09 4.86
C ASN A 9 101.42 -60.58 5.00
N ILE A 10 100.94 -59.79 4.03
CA ILE A 10 101.07 -58.33 4.03
C ILE A 10 100.22 -57.63 5.11
N SER A 11 99.17 -58.28 5.61
CA SER A 11 98.21 -57.72 6.58
C SER A 11 98.90 -57.19 7.84
N LYS A 12 99.83 -57.98 8.40
CA LYS A 12 100.55 -57.67 9.65
C LYS A 12 101.34 -56.36 9.56
N LEU A 13 101.94 -56.07 8.41
CA LEU A 13 102.67 -54.83 8.20
C LEU A 13 101.72 -53.63 8.05
N ILE A 14 100.63 -53.82 7.29
CA ILE A 14 99.61 -52.79 7.07
C ILE A 14 98.95 -52.41 8.40
N GLU A 15 98.63 -53.38 9.25
CA GLU A 15 98.09 -53.16 10.59
C GLU A 15 99.08 -52.44 11.51
N THR A 16 100.36 -52.83 11.49
CA THR A 16 101.41 -52.20 12.33
C THR A 16 101.57 -50.71 11.98
N ILE A 17 101.46 -50.37 10.70
CA ILE A 17 101.56 -48.98 10.22
C ILE A 17 100.24 -48.23 10.44
N GLY A 18 99.11 -48.94 10.54
CA GLY A 18 97.79 -48.36 10.76
C GLY A 18 97.31 -47.50 9.59
N ASN A 19 97.76 -47.78 8.37
CA ASN A 19 97.53 -46.95 7.19
C ASN A 19 97.08 -47.76 5.97
N SER A 20 96.03 -48.57 6.14
CA SER A 20 95.45 -49.40 5.07
C SER A 20 94.91 -48.56 3.90
N ASP A 21 94.44 -47.35 4.17
CA ASP A 21 93.89 -46.46 3.14
C ASP A 21 94.99 -45.97 2.19
N TRP A 22 96.19 -45.65 2.69
CA TRP A 22 97.36 -45.35 1.85
C TRP A 22 97.76 -46.55 1.00
N VAL A 23 97.69 -47.76 1.54
CA VAL A 23 98.01 -48.99 0.78
C VAL A 23 96.97 -49.23 -0.32
N LYS A 24 95.68 -48.93 -0.08
CA LYS A 24 94.62 -49.01 -1.11
C LYS A 24 94.92 -48.05 -2.27
N HIS A 25 95.21 -46.79 -1.97
CA HIS A 25 95.57 -45.80 -3.00
C HIS A 25 96.88 -46.20 -3.72
N GLY A 26 97.87 -46.67 -2.96
CA GLY A 26 99.13 -47.17 -3.51
C GLY A 26 98.94 -48.37 -4.44
N ARG A 27 97.99 -49.27 -4.15
CA ARG A 27 97.62 -50.41 -5.01
C ARG A 27 97.21 -49.94 -6.40
N GLU A 28 96.37 -48.92 -6.52
CA GLU A 28 95.91 -48.40 -7.83
C GLU A 28 97.08 -47.85 -8.66
N HIS A 29 98.07 -47.24 -8.03
CA HIS A 29 99.29 -46.79 -8.71
C HIS A 29 100.22 -47.94 -9.06
N PHE A 30 100.30 -48.96 -8.20
CA PHE A 30 101.07 -50.18 -8.43
C PHE A 30 100.51 -51.00 -9.60
N GLU A 31 99.19 -51.16 -9.70
CA GLU A 31 98.53 -51.83 -10.84
C GLU A 31 98.91 -51.20 -12.20
N LYS A 32 99.05 -49.86 -12.24
CA LYS A 32 99.44 -49.13 -13.46
C LYS A 32 100.94 -49.23 -13.80
N SER A 33 101.78 -49.56 -12.83
CA SER A 33 103.25 -49.58 -12.96
C SER A 33 103.86 -50.98 -12.87
N TYR A 34 103.04 -52.01 -12.61
CA TYR A 34 103.44 -53.40 -12.52
C TYR A 34 104.20 -53.87 -13.78
N PRO A 35 105.34 -54.59 -13.64
CA PRO A 35 105.90 -55.21 -12.42
C PRO A 35 106.86 -54.32 -11.61
N GLN A 36 106.93 -53.03 -11.89
CA GLN A 36 107.85 -52.11 -11.25
C GLN A 36 107.15 -51.35 -10.09
N CYS A 37 107.74 -51.36 -8.90
CA CYS A 37 107.19 -50.62 -7.76
C CYS A 37 107.19 -49.11 -8.04
N PRO A 38 106.06 -48.38 -7.91
CA PRO A 38 106.00 -46.95 -8.19
C PRO A 38 106.79 -46.10 -7.19
N PHE A 39 107.20 -46.67 -6.05
CA PHE A 39 107.94 -45.96 -5.00
C PHE A 39 109.44 -46.17 -5.08
N CYS A 40 109.90 -47.43 -5.04
CA CYS A 40 111.34 -47.75 -5.06
C CYS A 40 111.88 -48.11 -6.45
N GLN A 41 111.00 -48.20 -7.47
CA GLN A 41 111.34 -48.52 -8.86
C GLN A 41 111.99 -49.90 -9.08
N GLN A 42 111.97 -50.77 -8.07
CA GLN A 42 112.46 -52.15 -8.19
C GLN A 42 111.38 -53.06 -8.79
N ILE A 43 111.80 -54.14 -9.45
CA ILE A 43 110.90 -55.20 -9.92
C ILE A 43 110.38 -55.98 -8.70
N THR A 44 109.06 -56.05 -8.55
CA THR A 44 108.40 -56.74 -7.43
C THR A 44 108.06 -58.19 -7.78
N SER A 45 107.98 -59.06 -6.77
CA SER A 45 107.53 -60.45 -6.97
C SER A 45 106.03 -60.50 -7.31
N PRO A 46 105.59 -61.47 -8.14
CA PRO A 46 104.15 -61.67 -8.41
C PRO A 46 103.31 -61.89 -7.15
N SER A 47 103.90 -62.51 -6.12
CA SER A 47 103.25 -62.74 -4.82
C SER A 47 102.76 -61.46 -4.15
N LEU A 48 103.47 -60.33 -4.31
CA LEU A 48 103.05 -59.05 -3.71
C LEU A 48 101.74 -58.54 -4.32
N SER A 49 101.56 -58.73 -5.64
CA SER A 49 100.33 -58.33 -6.32
C SER A 49 99.14 -59.18 -5.86
N ASP A 50 99.34 -60.50 -5.76
CA ASP A 50 98.31 -61.42 -5.29
C ASP A 50 97.93 -61.14 -3.82
N GLU A 51 98.92 -60.85 -2.98
CA GLU A 51 98.70 -60.50 -1.56
C GLU A 51 97.92 -59.18 -1.42
N LEU A 52 98.21 -58.16 -2.24
CA LEU A 52 97.46 -56.89 -2.25
C LEU A 52 96.02 -57.06 -2.75
N LEU A 53 95.79 -57.94 -3.74
CA LEU A 53 94.45 -58.27 -4.23
C LEU A 53 93.64 -59.07 -3.20
N GLN A 54 94.27 -60.04 -2.52
CA GLN A 54 93.61 -60.80 -1.46
C GLN A 54 93.33 -59.96 -0.21
N PHE A 55 94.18 -58.98 0.11
CA PHE A 55 93.98 -58.08 1.24
C PHE A 55 92.73 -57.20 1.04
N PHE A 56 92.47 -56.70 -0.17
CA PHE A 56 91.26 -55.94 -0.49
C PHE A 56 90.23 -56.84 -1.21
N SER A 57 89.71 -57.81 -0.47
CA SER A 57 88.77 -58.84 -0.94
C SER A 57 87.39 -58.29 -1.34
N GLU A 58 86.57 -59.15 -1.96
CA GLU A 58 85.17 -58.85 -2.30
C GLU A 58 84.36 -58.37 -1.07
N THR A 59 84.63 -58.94 0.11
CA THR A 59 84.01 -58.53 1.37
C THR A 59 84.32 -57.08 1.76
N TYR A 60 85.55 -56.61 1.51
CA TYR A 60 85.96 -55.22 1.77
C TYR A 60 85.21 -54.23 0.85
N GLU A 61 85.09 -54.56 -0.44
CA GLU A 61 84.33 -53.73 -1.39
C GLU A 61 82.82 -53.75 -1.10
N GLN A 62 82.27 -54.88 -0.65
CA GLN A 62 80.87 -54.96 -0.19
C GLN A 62 80.61 -54.06 1.03
N GLU A 63 81.52 -54.05 2.02
CA GLU A 63 81.42 -53.18 3.20
C GLU A 63 81.49 -51.69 2.83
N ILE A 64 82.33 -51.32 1.86
CA ILE A 64 82.35 -49.95 1.32
C ILE A 64 81.03 -49.62 0.61
N GLY A 65 80.50 -50.54 -0.20
CA GLY A 65 79.21 -50.37 -0.87
C GLY A 65 78.05 -50.12 0.10
N ILE A 66 78.05 -50.76 1.27
CA ILE A 66 77.09 -50.49 2.35
C ILE A 66 77.23 -49.05 2.85
N VAL A 67 78.46 -48.56 3.07
CA VAL A 67 78.69 -47.17 3.51
C VAL A 67 78.24 -46.17 2.44
N GLU A 68 78.47 -46.46 1.16
CA GLU A 68 77.97 -45.63 0.05
C GLU A 68 76.44 -45.55 0.04
N GLN A 69 75.77 -46.69 0.25
CA GLN A 69 74.31 -46.73 0.32
C GLN A 69 73.78 -45.93 1.52
N ILE A 70 74.39 -46.09 2.69
CA ILE A 70 74.05 -45.31 3.90
C ILE A 70 74.25 -43.81 3.63
N PHE A 71 75.35 -43.44 2.96
CA PHE A 71 75.63 -42.04 2.63
C PHE A 71 74.58 -41.45 1.67
N ARG A 72 74.20 -42.18 0.62
CA ARG A 72 73.13 -41.74 -0.30
C ARG A 72 71.80 -41.60 0.42
N GLN A 73 71.40 -42.61 1.19
CA GLN A 73 70.18 -42.55 1.98
C GLN A 73 70.17 -41.38 2.96
N TYR A 74 71.33 -41.09 3.57
CA TYR A 74 71.49 -39.95 4.46
C TYR A 74 71.25 -38.62 3.74
N LEU A 75 71.82 -38.43 2.54
CA LEU A 75 71.63 -37.24 1.73
C LEU A 75 70.15 -37.05 1.35
N ASP A 76 69.52 -38.09 0.79
CA ASP A 76 68.14 -38.05 0.32
C ASP A 76 67.16 -37.75 1.49
N THR A 77 67.39 -38.39 2.64
CA THR A 77 66.57 -38.19 3.84
C THR A 77 66.77 -36.79 4.40
N SER A 78 68.01 -36.30 4.45
CA SER A 78 68.33 -34.95 4.93
C SER A 78 67.65 -33.89 4.08
N GLU A 79 67.73 -34.01 2.76
CA GLU A 79 67.08 -33.10 1.82
C GLU A 79 65.56 -33.12 1.97
N THR A 80 64.95 -34.31 2.09
CA THR A 80 63.51 -34.45 2.30
C THR A 80 63.04 -33.73 3.56
N VAL A 81 63.78 -33.90 4.67
CA VAL A 81 63.47 -33.25 5.95
C VAL A 81 63.59 -31.73 5.86
N LEU A 82 64.67 -31.23 5.26
CA LEU A 82 64.89 -29.78 5.09
C LEU A 82 63.83 -29.15 4.18
N ASN A 83 63.44 -29.81 3.10
CA ASN A 83 62.37 -29.36 2.21
C ASN A 83 61.02 -29.30 2.93
N ALA A 84 60.70 -30.28 3.78
CA ALA A 84 59.49 -30.25 4.59
C ALA A 84 59.48 -29.07 5.58
N ILE A 85 60.61 -28.81 6.24
CA ILE A 85 60.76 -27.67 7.17
C ILE A 85 60.64 -26.33 6.43
N GLN A 86 61.24 -26.22 5.24
CA GLN A 86 61.14 -25.02 4.41
C GLN A 86 59.71 -24.80 3.92
N PHE A 87 59.02 -25.86 3.52
CA PHE A 87 57.62 -25.81 3.14
C PHE A 87 56.77 -25.26 4.30
N ILE A 88 56.90 -25.81 5.51
CA ILE A 88 56.18 -25.35 6.70
C ILE A 88 56.47 -23.86 6.97
N SER A 89 57.74 -23.47 6.88
CA SER A 89 58.16 -22.08 7.08
C SER A 89 57.54 -21.11 6.08
N SER A 90 57.22 -21.58 4.86
CA SER A 90 56.61 -20.75 3.81
C SER A 90 55.10 -20.54 3.97
N GLN A 91 54.40 -21.35 4.77
CA GLN A 91 52.93 -21.34 4.86
C GLN A 91 52.34 -20.19 5.70
N ASN A 92 53.18 -19.29 6.24
CA ASN A 92 52.77 -18.16 7.09
C ASN A 92 51.71 -18.55 8.16
N ILE A 93 52.06 -19.53 8.99
CA ILE A 93 51.16 -20.13 9.98
C ILE A 93 51.06 -19.20 11.20
N PRO A 94 49.88 -18.65 11.55
CA PRO A 94 49.75 -17.62 12.59
C PRO A 94 50.19 -18.03 14.00
N PHE A 95 50.15 -19.32 14.32
CA PHE A 95 50.48 -19.84 15.65
C PHE A 95 51.94 -20.29 15.79
N LEU A 96 52.70 -20.27 14.70
CA LEU A 96 54.09 -20.71 14.66
C LEU A 96 55.02 -19.52 14.92
N GLU A 97 55.83 -19.62 15.98
CA GLU A 97 56.93 -18.69 16.23
C GLU A 97 58.04 -18.93 15.18
N ILE A 98 57.89 -18.28 14.03
CA ILE A 98 58.69 -18.56 12.83
C ILE A 98 60.19 -18.38 13.06
N ASP A 99 60.58 -17.36 13.82
CA ASP A 99 61.98 -17.06 14.12
C ASP A 99 62.63 -18.19 14.94
N LEU A 100 61.91 -18.70 15.96
CA LEU A 100 62.38 -19.82 16.78
C LEU A 100 62.44 -21.12 15.98
N PHE A 101 61.45 -21.35 15.11
CA PHE A 101 61.39 -22.53 14.27
C PHE A 101 62.53 -22.55 13.24
N GLN A 102 62.81 -21.40 12.62
CA GLN A 102 63.93 -21.25 11.68
C GLN A 102 65.29 -21.38 12.38
N ALA A 103 65.44 -20.87 13.59
CA ALA A 103 66.65 -21.06 14.38
C ALA A 103 66.93 -22.54 14.66
N GLU A 104 65.90 -23.31 15.06
CA GLU A 104 66.06 -24.75 15.29
C GLU A 104 66.30 -25.53 13.99
N ALA A 105 65.64 -25.14 12.90
CA ALA A 105 65.89 -25.67 11.56
C ALA A 105 67.33 -25.45 11.10
N GLN A 106 67.91 -24.28 11.38
CA GLN A 106 69.31 -23.99 11.07
C GLN A 106 70.26 -24.88 11.89
N ILE A 107 69.98 -25.09 13.19
CA ILE A 107 70.76 -26.00 14.04
C ILE A 107 70.74 -27.42 13.47
N LEU A 108 69.56 -27.88 13.00
CA LEU A 108 69.44 -29.17 12.33
C LEU A 108 70.29 -29.22 11.05
N ASN A 109 70.17 -28.22 10.17
CA ASN A 109 70.92 -28.16 8.92
C ASN A 109 72.44 -28.23 9.15
N GLU A 110 72.96 -27.43 10.09
CA GLU A 110 74.39 -27.45 10.44
C GLU A 110 74.83 -28.82 10.99
N ARG A 111 73.97 -29.48 11.78
CA ARG A 111 74.22 -30.83 12.30
C ARG A 111 74.24 -31.87 11.18
N LEU A 112 73.33 -31.74 10.22
CA LEU A 112 73.25 -32.63 9.05
C LEU A 112 74.51 -32.51 8.18
N GLU A 113 74.96 -31.29 7.91
CA GLU A 113 76.19 -31.06 7.13
C GLU A 113 77.45 -31.56 7.87
N ARG A 114 77.52 -31.46 9.20
CA ARG A 114 78.62 -32.07 9.98
C ARG A 114 78.63 -33.59 9.83
N ASN A 115 77.49 -34.24 10.01
CA ASN A 115 77.36 -35.70 9.87
C ASN A 115 77.64 -36.17 8.43
N LYS A 116 77.21 -35.41 7.43
CA LYS A 116 77.57 -35.63 6.02
C LYS A 116 79.09 -35.59 5.84
N GLY A 117 79.79 -34.62 6.42
CA GLY A 117 81.26 -34.55 6.41
C GLY A 117 81.92 -35.76 7.10
N ILE A 118 81.35 -36.25 8.20
CA ILE A 118 81.82 -37.45 8.89
C ILE A 118 81.67 -38.70 8.01
N LEU A 119 80.54 -38.85 7.30
CA LEU A 119 80.29 -39.95 6.37
C LEU A 119 81.19 -39.86 5.13
N GLN A 120 81.41 -38.67 4.59
CA GLN A 120 82.36 -38.45 3.48
C GLN A 120 83.78 -38.86 3.88
N ARG A 121 84.23 -38.48 5.07
CA ARG A 121 85.52 -38.91 5.61
C ARG A 121 85.60 -40.44 5.78
N LYS A 122 84.51 -41.07 6.19
CA LYS A 122 84.43 -42.53 6.32
C LYS A 122 84.51 -43.25 4.96
N LEU A 123 84.03 -42.62 3.89
CA LEU A 123 84.16 -43.13 2.53
C LEU A 123 85.60 -42.95 1.99
N SER A 124 86.24 -41.80 2.24
CA SER A 124 87.61 -41.55 1.80
C SER A 124 88.65 -42.34 2.61
N GLU A 125 88.37 -42.59 3.89
CA GLU A 125 89.23 -43.31 4.82
C GLU A 125 88.44 -44.46 5.50
N PRO A 126 88.15 -45.58 4.79
CA PRO A 126 87.39 -46.71 5.31
C PRO A 126 87.96 -47.34 6.58
N SER A 127 89.27 -47.20 6.83
CA SER A 127 89.89 -47.66 8.07
C SER A 127 89.35 -46.90 9.29
N LEU A 128 88.98 -45.62 9.17
CA LEU A 128 88.58 -44.83 10.34
C LEU A 128 87.30 -45.35 11.01
N LYS A 129 87.30 -45.32 12.34
CA LYS A 129 86.07 -45.45 13.14
C LYS A 129 85.47 -44.06 13.33
N VAL A 130 84.28 -43.86 12.77
CA VAL A 130 83.53 -42.61 12.91
C VAL A 130 82.28 -42.82 13.77
N SER A 131 81.79 -41.76 14.38
CA SER A 131 80.50 -41.72 15.08
C SER A 131 79.75 -40.50 14.60
N LEU A 132 78.48 -40.69 14.25
CA LEU A 132 77.61 -39.56 13.92
C LEU A 132 77.19 -38.84 15.19
N GLU A 133 76.99 -37.54 15.06
CA GLU A 133 76.38 -36.74 16.09
C GLU A 133 74.86 -37.00 16.15
N PRO A 134 74.27 -37.09 17.35
CA PRO A 134 72.84 -37.40 17.49
C PRO A 134 71.97 -36.27 16.92
N LEU A 135 70.92 -36.67 16.18
CA LEU A 135 69.92 -35.77 15.60
C LEU A 135 68.62 -35.74 16.41
N GLU A 136 68.36 -36.79 17.19
CA GLU A 136 67.10 -37.00 17.93
C GLU A 136 66.68 -35.79 18.77
N PRO A 137 67.54 -35.15 19.59
CA PRO A 137 67.11 -34.02 20.42
C PRO A 137 66.60 -32.82 19.61
N ILE A 138 67.22 -32.55 18.45
CA ILE A 138 66.86 -31.43 17.57
C ILE A 138 65.55 -31.75 16.85
N ILE A 139 65.42 -32.98 16.33
CA ILE A 139 64.21 -33.43 15.64
C ILE A 139 63.02 -33.46 16.60
N SER A 140 63.18 -33.97 17.82
CA SER A 140 62.13 -33.97 18.84
C SER A 140 61.66 -32.56 19.14
N LYS A 141 62.57 -31.60 19.30
CA LYS A 141 62.20 -30.20 19.54
C LYS A 141 61.40 -29.58 18.40
N ILE A 142 61.79 -29.84 17.15
CA ILE A 142 61.02 -29.39 15.96
C ILE A 142 59.63 -30.04 15.94
N LEU A 143 59.53 -31.34 16.24
CA LEU A 143 58.25 -32.05 16.31
C LEU A 143 57.35 -31.52 17.43
N ASP A 144 57.90 -31.21 18.60
CA ASP A 144 57.17 -30.62 19.72
C ASP A 144 56.57 -29.25 19.34
N MET A 145 57.34 -28.41 18.63
CA MET A 145 56.85 -27.14 18.10
C MET A 145 55.70 -27.34 17.11
N ILE A 146 55.81 -28.31 16.19
CA ILE A 146 54.75 -28.63 15.23
C ILE A 146 53.50 -29.14 15.96
N GLN A 147 53.67 -29.98 16.99
CA GLN A 147 52.58 -30.53 17.77
C GLN A 147 51.82 -29.45 18.56
N ASP A 148 52.53 -28.52 19.21
CA ASP A 148 51.94 -27.39 19.92
C ASP A 148 51.12 -26.50 18.95
N VAL A 149 51.67 -26.19 17.78
CA VAL A 149 50.96 -25.43 16.73
C VAL A 149 49.69 -26.16 16.28
N ASN A 150 49.77 -27.46 16.02
CA ASN A 150 48.61 -28.25 15.63
C ASN A 150 47.52 -28.27 16.71
N GLN A 151 47.90 -28.32 18.00
CA GLN A 151 46.95 -28.21 19.11
C GLN A 151 46.25 -26.84 19.13
N LYS A 152 47.00 -25.74 18.94
CA LYS A 152 46.43 -24.38 18.86
C LYS A 152 45.47 -24.24 17.68
N ILE A 153 45.81 -24.78 16.51
CA ILE A 153 44.94 -24.80 15.33
C ILE A 153 43.65 -25.57 15.62
N MET A 154 43.76 -26.76 16.23
CA MET A 154 42.59 -27.57 16.60
C MET A 154 41.66 -26.83 17.56
N LEU A 155 42.21 -26.22 18.62
CA LEU A 155 41.43 -25.43 19.58
C LEU A 155 40.73 -24.25 18.91
N HIS A 156 41.44 -23.52 18.04
CA HIS A 156 40.85 -22.42 17.29
C HIS A 156 39.69 -22.90 16.41
N ASN A 157 39.88 -24.00 15.67
CA ASN A 157 38.84 -24.57 14.82
C ASN A 157 37.62 -25.04 15.63
N GLN A 158 37.81 -25.57 16.83
CA GLN A 158 36.71 -25.93 17.73
C GLN A 158 35.90 -24.71 18.18
N VAL A 159 36.58 -23.60 18.52
CA VAL A 159 35.90 -22.33 18.85
C VAL A 159 35.10 -21.82 17.67
N VAL A 160 35.66 -21.87 16.45
CA VAL A 160 34.97 -21.43 15.24
C VAL A 160 33.77 -22.32 14.91
N GLN A 161 33.89 -23.65 15.02
CA GLN A 161 32.78 -24.58 14.81
C GLN A 161 31.63 -24.36 15.79
N ASN A 162 31.96 -24.03 17.04
CA ASN A 162 30.96 -23.80 18.09
C ASN A 162 30.46 -22.36 18.17
N LEU A 163 31.01 -21.43 17.38
CA LEU A 163 30.68 -20.00 17.45
C LEU A 163 29.19 -19.73 17.27
N SER A 164 28.53 -20.43 16.34
CA SER A 164 27.10 -20.30 16.10
C SER A 164 26.30 -20.71 17.35
N THR A 165 26.63 -21.86 17.92
CA THR A 165 25.98 -22.42 19.12
C THR A 165 26.21 -21.54 20.34
N GLU A 166 27.45 -21.08 20.56
CA GLU A 166 27.78 -20.19 21.69
C GLU A 166 27.12 -18.82 21.55
N LYS A 167 27.06 -18.25 20.33
CA LYS A 167 26.33 -17.00 20.09
C LYS A 167 24.83 -17.17 20.37
N GLN A 168 24.25 -18.29 19.96
CA GLN A 168 22.84 -18.59 20.26
C GLN A 168 22.62 -18.77 21.77
N ASN A 169 23.51 -19.47 22.46
CA ASN A 169 23.44 -19.68 23.90
C ASN A 169 23.54 -18.34 24.67
N LEU A 170 24.52 -17.49 24.31
CA LEU A 170 24.67 -16.16 24.88
C LEU A 170 23.43 -15.29 24.63
N THR A 171 22.89 -15.32 23.40
CA THR A 171 21.66 -14.59 23.06
C THR A 171 20.49 -15.03 23.94
N ASN A 172 20.33 -16.34 24.14
CA ASN A 172 19.30 -16.89 25.02
C ASN A 172 19.52 -16.50 26.49
N GLN A 173 20.77 -16.47 26.97
CA GLN A 173 21.09 -16.03 28.33
C GLN A 173 20.78 -14.54 28.54
N VAL A 174 21.10 -13.69 27.57
CA VAL A 174 20.75 -12.26 27.59
C VAL A 174 19.24 -12.09 27.64
N TRP A 175 18.48 -12.82 26.81
CA TRP A 175 17.01 -12.76 26.87
C TRP A 175 16.46 -13.24 28.22
N LYS A 176 16.99 -14.32 28.78
CA LYS A 176 16.60 -14.78 30.13
C LYS A 176 16.87 -13.72 31.19
N TYR A 177 18.02 -13.06 31.13
CA TYR A 177 18.36 -11.97 32.03
C TYR A 177 17.37 -10.81 31.91
N ILE A 178 17.11 -10.33 30.69
CA ILE A 178 16.16 -9.23 30.44
C ILE A 178 14.76 -9.58 30.95
N ILE A 179 14.28 -10.80 30.70
CA ILE A 179 12.96 -11.25 31.17
C ILE A 179 12.91 -11.27 32.70
N ASN A 180 13.96 -11.76 33.36
CA ASN A 180 14.04 -11.77 34.82
C ASN A 180 14.05 -10.36 35.42
N GLU A 181 14.83 -9.43 34.84
CA GLU A 181 14.86 -8.04 35.28
C GLU A 181 13.48 -7.36 35.13
N LEU A 182 12.73 -7.73 34.08
CA LEU A 182 11.41 -7.19 33.80
C LEU A 182 10.27 -8.01 34.42
N ASP A 183 10.54 -9.02 35.26
CA ASP A 183 9.52 -9.97 35.73
C ASP A 183 8.39 -9.26 36.51
N SER A 184 8.75 -8.29 37.36
CA SER A 184 7.76 -7.49 38.09
C SER A 184 6.90 -6.63 37.17
N ASP A 185 7.50 -6.01 36.16
CA ASP A 185 6.82 -5.15 35.20
C ASP A 185 5.91 -5.96 34.28
N LEU A 186 6.39 -7.11 33.78
CA LEU A 186 5.61 -8.06 32.99
C LEU A 186 4.45 -8.62 33.80
N SER A 187 4.67 -9.02 35.05
CA SER A 187 3.61 -9.50 35.94
C SER A 187 2.56 -8.43 36.20
N SER A 188 2.98 -7.18 36.46
CA SER A 188 2.09 -6.03 36.63
C SER A 188 1.28 -5.76 35.36
N TYR A 189 1.95 -5.75 34.20
CA TYR A 189 1.32 -5.55 32.89
C TYR A 189 0.29 -6.65 32.60
N LEU A 190 0.65 -7.92 32.76
CA LEU A 190 -0.24 -9.06 32.53
C LEU A 190 -1.47 -8.99 33.46
N LYS A 191 -1.26 -8.71 34.74
CA LYS A 191 -2.36 -8.53 35.70
C LYS A 191 -3.30 -7.40 35.30
N ASN A 192 -2.73 -6.26 34.88
CA ASN A 192 -3.51 -5.11 34.42
C ASN A 192 -4.28 -5.43 33.13
N LYS A 193 -3.64 -6.09 32.17
CA LYS A 193 -4.24 -6.56 30.92
C LYS A 193 -5.43 -7.47 31.22
N THR A 194 -5.24 -8.52 32.01
CA THR A 194 -6.30 -9.46 32.37
C THR A 194 -7.44 -8.77 33.11
N ARG A 195 -7.14 -7.82 34.01
CA ARG A 195 -8.17 -7.02 34.69
C ARG A 195 -9.00 -6.21 33.71
N LEU A 196 -8.34 -5.51 32.78
CA LEU A 196 -9.01 -4.69 31.77
C LEU A 196 -9.86 -5.54 30.82
N GLU A 197 -9.32 -6.66 30.33
CA GLU A 197 -10.05 -7.61 29.48
C GLU A 197 -11.29 -8.17 30.19
N SER A 198 -11.16 -8.56 31.46
CA SER A 198 -12.30 -9.02 32.27
C SER A 198 -13.36 -7.92 32.45
N THR A 199 -12.92 -6.67 32.68
CA THR A 199 -13.83 -5.52 32.82
C THR A 199 -14.58 -5.24 31.53
N ILE A 200 -13.88 -5.27 30.38
CA ILE A 200 -14.48 -5.09 29.05
C ILE A 200 -15.52 -6.18 28.80
N ASN A 201 -15.20 -7.44 29.07
CA ASN A 201 -16.13 -8.55 28.92
C ASN A 201 -17.37 -8.38 29.82
N GLY A 202 -17.18 -7.97 31.08
CA GLY A 202 -18.28 -7.68 32.01
C GLY A 202 -19.20 -6.55 31.52
N MET A 203 -18.61 -5.45 31.04
CA MET A 203 -19.37 -4.31 30.50
C MET A 203 -20.14 -4.70 29.23
N ASN A 204 -19.53 -5.45 28.32
CA ASN A 204 -20.19 -5.92 27.10
C ASN A 204 -21.37 -6.85 27.41
N ASN A 205 -21.21 -7.75 28.38
CA ASN A 205 -22.30 -8.63 28.82
C ASN A 205 -23.44 -7.84 29.46
N SER A 206 -23.14 -6.87 30.31
CA SER A 206 -24.17 -6.00 30.90
C SER A 206 -24.89 -5.17 29.84
N LEU A 207 -24.17 -4.64 28.86
CA LEU A 207 -24.73 -3.87 27.76
C LEU A 207 -25.65 -4.73 26.89
N LYS A 208 -25.26 -5.97 26.60
CA LYS A 208 -26.10 -6.94 25.90
C LYS A 208 -27.39 -7.21 26.65
N GLN A 209 -27.32 -7.51 27.94
CA GLN A 209 -28.50 -7.75 28.79
C GLN A 209 -29.43 -6.53 28.83
N LYS A 210 -28.87 -5.32 28.99
CA LYS A 210 -29.68 -4.08 28.99
C LYS A 210 -30.37 -3.84 27.65
N ARG A 211 -29.72 -4.14 26.53
CA ARG A 211 -30.35 -4.06 25.19
C ARG A 211 -31.48 -5.06 25.01
N GLU A 212 -31.31 -6.29 25.51
CA GLU A 212 -32.38 -7.30 25.50
C GLU A 212 -33.58 -6.86 26.34
N ILE A 213 -33.33 -6.30 27.54
CA ILE A 213 -34.38 -5.73 28.39
C ILE A 213 -35.08 -4.57 27.70
N LEU A 214 -34.33 -3.64 27.10
CA LEU A 214 -34.89 -2.49 26.36
C LEU A 214 -35.79 -2.97 25.22
N GLY A 215 -35.32 -3.90 24.38
CA GLY A 215 -36.12 -4.44 23.28
C GLY A 215 -37.40 -5.13 23.76
N ASN A 216 -37.35 -5.82 24.89
CA ASN A 216 -38.55 -6.42 25.50
C ASN A 216 -39.53 -5.35 26.01
N LEU A 217 -39.04 -4.31 26.69
CA LEU A 217 -39.87 -3.20 27.16
C LEU A 217 -40.49 -2.43 25.99
N GLU A 218 -39.74 -2.17 24.92
CA GLU A 218 -40.27 -1.53 23.70
C GLU A 218 -41.34 -2.39 23.01
N ALA A 219 -41.15 -3.71 22.96
CA ALA A 219 -42.15 -4.63 22.44
C ALA A 219 -43.43 -4.61 23.30
N GLN A 220 -43.29 -4.60 24.62
CA GLN A 220 -44.41 -4.48 25.55
C GLN A 220 -45.13 -3.14 25.40
N LEU A 221 -44.40 -2.02 25.30
CA LEU A 221 -44.97 -0.70 25.03
C LEU A 221 -45.81 -0.70 23.76
N LYS A 222 -45.30 -1.24 22.65
CA LYS A 222 -46.07 -1.36 21.40
C LYS A 222 -47.35 -2.19 21.55
N VAL A 223 -47.33 -3.23 22.38
CA VAL A 223 -48.53 -4.03 22.66
C VAL A 223 -49.54 -3.25 23.49
N PHE A 224 -49.10 -2.49 24.49
CA PHE A 224 -49.98 -1.63 25.29
C PHE A 224 -50.53 -0.45 24.48
N GLU A 225 -49.72 0.18 23.64
CA GLU A 225 -50.15 1.25 22.73
C GLU A 225 -51.21 0.77 21.73
N LYS A 226 -51.11 -0.46 21.23
CA LYS A 226 -52.15 -1.06 20.37
C LYS A 226 -53.46 -1.35 21.11
N LYS A 227 -53.41 -1.53 22.43
CA LYS A 227 -54.59 -1.78 23.28
C LYS A 227 -55.21 -0.47 23.78
N ALA A 228 -54.41 0.58 23.92
CA ALA A 228 -54.88 1.92 24.17
C ALA A 228 -55.56 2.48 22.91
N THR A 229 -56.58 3.30 23.12
CA THR A 229 -57.50 3.88 22.13
C THR A 229 -56.78 4.43 20.88
N SER A 230 -57.48 4.49 19.73
CA SER A 230 -56.96 4.79 18.38
C SER A 230 -56.18 6.10 18.21
N THR A 231 -56.02 6.91 19.26
CA THR A 231 -55.45 8.26 19.24
C THR A 231 -53.94 8.26 19.53
N ILE A 232 -53.42 7.31 20.30
CA ILE A 232 -51.98 7.22 20.64
C ILE A 232 -51.09 6.90 19.42
N PRO A 233 -51.43 5.90 18.57
CA PRO A 233 -50.62 5.59 17.39
C PRO A 233 -50.49 6.79 16.44
N THR A 234 -51.56 7.57 16.29
CA THR A 234 -51.61 8.78 15.47
C THR A 234 -50.66 9.87 15.98
N VAL A 235 -50.68 10.11 17.29
CA VAL A 235 -49.78 11.08 17.93
C VAL A 235 -48.32 10.68 17.77
N ASN A 236 -48.02 9.39 17.97
CA ASN A 236 -46.68 8.86 17.80
C ASN A 236 -46.21 9.03 16.34
N GLU A 237 -47.05 8.70 15.35
CA GLU A 237 -46.71 8.88 13.93
C GLU A 237 -46.44 10.36 13.60
N ILE A 238 -47.28 11.29 14.08
CA ILE A 238 -47.07 12.72 13.84
C ILE A 238 -45.78 13.21 14.51
N ASN A 239 -45.52 12.80 15.75
CA ASN A 239 -44.29 13.16 16.46
C ASN A 239 -43.02 12.59 15.81
N ASP A 240 -43.09 11.37 15.27
CA ASP A 240 -41.99 10.78 14.53
C ASP A 240 -41.72 11.54 13.24
N LEU A 241 -42.78 11.95 12.52
CA LEU A 241 -42.65 12.83 11.35
C LEU A 241 -42.01 14.16 11.73
N LEU A 242 -42.50 14.85 12.76
CA LEU A 242 -41.95 16.11 13.26
C LEU A 242 -40.45 15.98 13.57
N LYS A 243 -40.05 14.95 14.33
CA LYS A 243 -38.64 14.67 14.66
C LYS A 243 -37.80 14.38 13.43
N SER A 244 -38.32 13.58 12.48
CA SER A 244 -37.59 13.21 11.26
C SER A 244 -37.28 14.41 10.37
N PHE A 245 -38.12 15.45 10.43
CA PHE A 245 -37.93 16.71 9.71
C PHE A 245 -37.25 17.81 10.54
N GLY A 246 -36.75 17.48 11.74
CA GLY A 246 -35.99 18.40 12.58
C GLY A 246 -36.82 19.34 13.46
N PHE A 247 -38.15 19.19 13.49
CA PHE A 247 -39.01 19.95 14.40
C PHE A 247 -38.90 19.37 15.82
N THR A 248 -38.15 20.07 16.67
CA THR A 248 -37.91 19.69 18.07
C THR A 248 -38.44 20.72 19.07
N SER A 249 -38.89 21.88 18.60
CA SER A 249 -39.41 22.97 19.42
C SER A 249 -40.78 22.69 20.03
N PHE A 250 -41.54 21.76 19.45
CA PHE A 250 -42.84 21.32 19.94
C PHE A 250 -43.13 19.85 19.57
N TYR A 251 -44.08 19.24 20.27
CA TYR A 251 -44.60 17.90 20.01
C TYR A 251 -46.09 17.82 20.39
N ILE A 252 -46.79 16.82 19.89
CA ILE A 252 -48.19 16.56 20.22
C ILE A 252 -48.27 15.55 21.37
N SER A 253 -49.11 15.82 22.37
CA SER A 253 -49.41 14.90 23.47
C SER A 253 -50.90 14.61 23.52
N PRO A 254 -51.33 13.36 23.76
CA PRO A 254 -52.72 13.08 24.08
C PRO A 254 -53.08 13.75 25.43
N VAL A 255 -54.30 14.25 25.55
CA VAL A 255 -54.84 14.85 26.79
C VAL A 255 -55.75 13.86 27.51
N ASP A 256 -56.53 13.09 26.77
CA ASP A 256 -57.47 12.11 27.31
C ASP A 256 -57.74 10.96 26.33
N GLU A 257 -58.47 9.95 26.81
CA GLU A 257 -58.93 8.81 26.01
C GLU A 257 -60.05 9.18 25.02
N GLN A 258 -60.54 10.43 25.03
CA GLN A 258 -61.59 10.95 24.15
C GLN A 258 -61.03 11.48 22.83
N GLY A 259 -59.69 11.49 22.68
CA GLY A 259 -59.00 11.86 21.45
C GLY A 259 -58.67 13.34 21.35
N HIS A 260 -58.66 14.05 22.48
CA HIS A 260 -58.12 15.41 22.51
C HIS A 260 -56.58 15.39 22.57
N TYR A 261 -55.98 16.36 21.89
CA TYR A 261 -54.54 16.52 21.83
C TYR A 261 -54.14 17.93 22.29
N ARG A 262 -52.96 18.03 22.88
CA ARG A 262 -52.31 19.30 23.23
C ARG A 262 -50.98 19.38 22.52
N ILE A 263 -50.64 20.57 22.04
CA ILE A 263 -49.33 20.86 21.45
C ILE A 263 -48.48 21.40 22.59
N CYS A 264 -47.38 20.72 22.89
CA CYS A 264 -46.48 21.06 23.99
C CYS A 264 -45.14 21.55 23.45
N ARG A 265 -44.52 22.52 24.12
CA ARG A 265 -43.12 22.89 23.92
C ARG A 265 -42.19 21.86 24.54
N ALA A 266 -40.91 21.88 24.18
CA ALA A 266 -39.91 20.94 24.73
C ALA A 266 -39.80 20.97 26.27
N ASN A 267 -40.15 22.09 26.90
CA ASN A 267 -40.20 22.25 28.36
C ASN A 267 -41.53 21.77 29.00
N GLY A 268 -42.49 21.29 28.21
CA GLY A 268 -43.79 20.80 28.67
C GLY A 268 -44.92 21.84 28.69
N ASP A 269 -44.64 23.12 28.39
CA ASP A 269 -45.65 24.17 28.37
C ASP A 269 -46.60 24.05 27.17
N ASP A 270 -47.83 24.53 27.32
CA ASP A 270 -48.80 24.58 26.22
C ASP A 270 -48.34 25.56 25.13
N ALA A 271 -48.12 25.05 23.92
CA ALA A 271 -47.66 25.81 22.78
C ALA A 271 -48.80 26.52 22.04
N SER A 272 -50.07 26.20 22.31
CA SER A 272 -51.26 26.60 21.52
C SER A 272 -51.33 28.10 21.18
N ARG A 273 -50.85 28.98 22.08
CA ARG A 273 -50.86 30.44 21.92
C ARG A 273 -49.59 31.03 21.30
N SER A 274 -48.57 30.21 21.08
CA SER A 274 -47.22 30.63 20.66
C SER A 274 -46.79 30.10 19.30
N LEU A 275 -47.66 29.32 18.63
CA LEU A 275 -47.38 28.77 17.31
C LEU A 275 -47.48 29.87 16.25
N SER A 276 -46.50 29.92 15.36
CA SER A 276 -46.58 30.70 14.13
C SER A 276 -47.69 30.18 13.22
N GLU A 277 -48.15 31.02 12.30
CA GLU A 277 -49.13 30.61 11.28
C GLU A 277 -48.62 29.41 10.46
N GLY A 278 -47.33 29.38 10.12
CA GLY A 278 -46.74 28.25 9.40
C GLY A 278 -46.74 26.95 10.20
N GLU A 279 -46.41 27.00 11.50
CA GLU A 279 -46.47 25.82 12.38
C GLU A 279 -47.91 25.28 12.52
N LYS A 280 -48.91 26.17 12.63
CA LYS A 280 -50.33 25.76 12.69
C LYS A 280 -50.75 25.05 11.41
N THR A 281 -50.44 25.62 10.25
CA THR A 281 -50.76 25.04 8.94
C THR A 281 -50.07 23.69 8.78
N PHE A 282 -48.80 23.57 9.18
CA PHE A 282 -48.05 22.33 9.06
C PHE A 282 -48.56 21.21 9.97
N ILE A 283 -48.87 21.51 11.24
CA ILE A 283 -49.45 20.53 12.17
C ILE A 283 -50.82 20.05 11.66
N THR A 284 -51.64 20.97 11.16
CA THR A 284 -52.96 20.65 10.58
C THR A 284 -52.81 19.75 9.35
N PHE A 285 -51.82 20.02 8.50
CA PHE A 285 -51.48 19.18 7.38
C PHE A 285 -51.05 17.77 7.82
N LEU A 286 -50.17 17.64 8.82
CA LEU A 286 -49.74 16.34 9.33
C LEU A 286 -50.90 15.54 9.93
N TYR A 287 -51.81 16.22 10.63
CA TYR A 287 -53.02 15.59 11.14
C TYR A 287 -53.92 15.06 10.02
N PHE A 288 -54.17 15.88 8.98
CA PHE A 288 -54.90 15.46 7.79
C PHE A 288 -54.20 14.28 7.07
N TYR A 289 -52.87 14.33 6.96
CA TYR A 289 -52.08 13.27 6.35
C TYR A 289 -52.20 11.95 7.11
N SER A 290 -52.14 11.97 8.45
CA SER A 290 -52.38 10.80 9.29
C SER A 290 -53.83 10.29 9.18
N LEU A 291 -54.82 11.17 9.02
CA LEU A 291 -56.21 10.78 8.75
C LEU A 291 -56.35 10.04 7.42
N VAL A 292 -55.70 10.53 6.36
CA VAL A 292 -55.68 9.88 5.04
C VAL A 292 -55.16 8.44 5.14
N LYS A 293 -54.16 8.20 5.99
CA LYS A 293 -53.59 6.86 6.24
C LYS A 293 -54.46 5.91 7.08
N GLY A 294 -55.54 6.39 7.72
CA GLY A 294 -56.50 5.53 8.43
C GLY A 294 -56.36 5.48 9.95
N SER A 295 -55.78 6.51 10.55
CA SER A 295 -55.40 6.55 11.97
C SER A 295 -56.53 6.72 13.00
N HIS A 296 -57.81 6.79 12.61
CA HIS A 296 -58.94 7.05 13.53
C HIS A 296 -59.97 5.92 13.73
N SER A 297 -59.76 4.70 13.21
CA SER A 297 -60.67 3.59 13.51
C SER A 297 -59.96 2.26 13.75
N SER A 298 -60.33 1.57 14.83
CA SER A 298 -59.90 0.21 15.19
C SER A 298 -60.36 -0.86 14.21
N SER A 299 -61.28 -0.53 13.30
CA SER A 299 -61.72 -1.37 12.17
C SER A 299 -60.96 -1.08 10.87
N GLY A 300 -60.04 -0.11 10.85
CA GLY A 300 -59.52 0.44 9.61
C GLY A 300 -60.61 1.19 8.84
N ILE A 301 -60.19 2.15 8.01
CA ILE A 301 -61.12 2.76 7.07
C ILE A 301 -61.14 1.85 5.85
N THR A 302 -62.24 1.15 5.57
CA THR A 302 -62.33 0.14 4.50
C THR A 302 -62.87 0.69 3.18
N GLU A 303 -63.14 1.99 3.10
CA GLU A 303 -63.80 2.62 1.95
C GLU A 303 -62.83 3.30 0.99
N ASN A 304 -63.18 3.22 -0.30
CA ASN A 304 -62.50 3.92 -1.37
C ASN A 304 -62.69 5.43 -1.21
N ARG A 305 -61.60 6.21 -1.36
CA ARG A 305 -61.59 7.65 -1.05
C ARG A 305 -60.95 8.49 -2.15
N ILE A 306 -61.39 9.73 -2.23
CA ILE A 306 -60.78 10.79 -3.03
C ILE A 306 -60.16 11.78 -2.05
N VAL A 307 -58.90 12.15 -2.26
CA VAL A 307 -58.19 13.10 -1.40
C VAL A 307 -58.02 14.42 -2.16
N VAL A 308 -58.37 15.52 -1.53
CA VAL A 308 -58.22 16.86 -2.11
C VAL A 308 -57.29 17.67 -1.21
N PHE A 309 -56.18 18.14 -1.76
CA PHE A 309 -55.30 19.12 -1.14
C PHE A 309 -55.59 20.48 -1.76
N ASP A 310 -56.22 21.37 -1.00
CA ASP A 310 -56.50 22.74 -1.43
C ASP A 310 -55.49 23.70 -0.80
N ASP A 311 -54.60 24.24 -1.64
CA ASP A 311 -53.53 25.17 -1.30
C ASP A 311 -52.75 24.84 -0.02
N PRO A 312 -52.09 23.66 0.05
CA PRO A 312 -51.53 23.13 1.30
C PRO A 312 -50.31 23.90 1.84
N ILE A 313 -49.83 24.94 1.13
CA ILE A 313 -48.58 25.67 1.40
C ILE A 313 -48.80 27.15 1.73
N SER A 314 -50.04 27.61 1.93
CA SER A 314 -50.26 29.04 2.20
C SER A 314 -49.45 29.51 3.42
N SER A 315 -48.59 30.52 3.22
CA SER A 315 -47.73 31.13 4.25
C SER A 315 -46.61 30.24 4.84
N LEU A 316 -46.16 29.21 4.14
CA LEU A 316 -45.04 28.34 4.56
C LEU A 316 -43.69 28.79 3.98
N ASP A 317 -42.61 28.50 4.71
CA ASP A 317 -41.24 28.69 4.24
C ASP A 317 -40.84 27.65 3.18
N SER A 318 -39.66 27.84 2.57
CA SER A 318 -39.15 26.94 1.53
C SER A 318 -38.93 25.51 2.04
N ASP A 319 -38.55 25.34 3.31
CA ASP A 319 -38.18 24.04 3.86
C ASP A 319 -39.42 23.18 4.12
N ILE A 320 -40.49 23.77 4.66
CA ILE A 320 -41.77 23.10 4.85
C ILE A 320 -42.42 22.75 3.50
N LEU A 321 -42.25 23.58 2.47
CA LEU A 321 -42.75 23.30 1.12
C LEU A 321 -42.23 21.96 0.59
N TYR A 322 -40.93 21.68 0.76
CA TYR A 322 -40.34 20.41 0.31
C TYR A 322 -40.87 19.22 1.10
N ILE A 323 -41.05 19.38 2.42
CA ILE A 323 -41.58 18.33 3.28
C ILE A 323 -43.01 17.97 2.88
N VAL A 324 -43.89 18.97 2.76
CA VAL A 324 -45.29 18.77 2.37
C VAL A 324 -45.38 18.16 0.98
N SER A 325 -44.56 18.64 0.03
CA SER A 325 -44.49 18.08 -1.33
C SER A 325 -44.11 16.60 -1.32
N SER A 326 -43.10 16.22 -0.52
CA SER A 326 -42.66 14.83 -0.38
C SER A 326 -43.75 13.93 0.20
N LEU A 327 -44.47 14.41 1.23
CA LEU A 327 -45.56 13.68 1.85
C LEU A 327 -46.74 13.47 0.89
N ILE A 328 -47.10 14.48 0.09
CA ILE A 328 -48.14 14.34 -0.94
C ILE A 328 -47.69 13.39 -2.07
N LYS A 329 -46.42 13.47 -2.52
CA LYS A 329 -45.86 12.52 -3.51
C LYS A 329 -45.95 11.07 -3.04
N ARG A 330 -45.71 10.81 -1.75
CA ARG A 330 -45.93 9.47 -1.17
C ARG A 330 -47.39 9.02 -1.33
N VAL A 331 -48.36 9.93 -1.17
CA VAL A 331 -49.77 9.61 -1.44
C VAL A 331 -49.98 9.25 -2.92
N PHE A 332 -49.36 9.96 -3.86
CA PHE A 332 -49.44 9.61 -5.28
C PHE A 332 -48.90 8.20 -5.55
N ASP A 333 -47.78 7.83 -4.96
CA ASP A 333 -47.18 6.50 -5.13
C ASP A 333 -48.09 5.39 -4.58
N HIS A 334 -48.77 5.65 -3.45
CA HIS A 334 -49.78 4.72 -2.92
C HIS A 334 -50.96 4.54 -3.88
N VAL A 335 -51.43 5.61 -4.54
CA VAL A 335 -52.49 5.51 -5.55
C VAL A 335 -52.03 4.73 -6.78
N ARG A 336 -50.81 5.00 -7.27
CA ARG A 336 -50.21 4.36 -8.45
C ARG A 336 -49.95 2.87 -8.28
N THR A 337 -49.65 2.42 -7.07
CA THR A 337 -49.37 1.01 -6.77
C THR A 337 -50.62 0.13 -6.65
N ASN A 338 -51.82 0.69 -6.90
CA ASN A 338 -53.13 0.02 -7.02
C ASN A 338 -53.58 -0.81 -5.79
N ASN A 339 -52.81 -0.77 -4.70
CA ASN A 339 -53.05 -1.50 -3.46
C ASN A 339 -53.57 -0.59 -2.33
N ALA A 340 -53.97 0.64 -2.68
CA ALA A 340 -54.45 1.65 -1.75
C ALA A 340 -55.95 1.91 -1.89
N LEU A 341 -56.54 2.32 -0.77
CA LEU A 341 -57.94 2.75 -0.65
C LEU A 341 -58.18 4.12 -1.30
N ILE A 342 -57.12 4.89 -1.57
CA ILE A 342 -57.21 6.18 -2.24
C ILE A 342 -57.26 5.94 -3.75
N LYS A 343 -58.32 6.39 -4.40
CA LYS A 343 -58.57 6.16 -5.84
C LYS A 343 -58.21 7.35 -6.72
N GLN A 344 -58.23 8.55 -6.15
CA GLN A 344 -57.90 9.78 -6.88
C GLN A 344 -57.38 10.84 -5.90
N VAL A 345 -56.45 11.66 -6.37
CA VAL A 345 -55.93 12.80 -5.62
C VAL A 345 -56.06 14.06 -6.47
N PHE A 346 -56.60 15.12 -5.88
CA PHE A 346 -56.61 16.45 -6.44
C PHE A 346 -55.64 17.32 -5.64
N VAL A 347 -54.82 18.10 -6.34
CA VAL A 347 -54.00 19.15 -5.73
C VAL A 347 -54.34 20.45 -6.42
N LEU A 348 -54.88 21.40 -5.64
CA LEU A 348 -55.23 22.74 -6.07
C LEU A 348 -54.20 23.68 -5.45
N THR A 349 -53.62 24.56 -6.25
CA THR A 349 -52.60 25.50 -5.78
C THR A 349 -52.54 26.71 -6.70
N HIS A 350 -52.30 27.87 -6.11
CA HIS A 350 -51.90 29.07 -6.85
C HIS A 350 -50.39 29.31 -6.80
N ASN A 351 -49.66 28.54 -5.98
CA ASN A 351 -48.22 28.62 -5.83
C ASN A 351 -47.51 27.82 -6.95
N VAL A 352 -46.86 28.56 -7.84
CA VAL A 352 -46.13 28.06 -9.01
C VAL A 352 -44.93 27.17 -8.60
N TYR A 353 -44.21 27.52 -7.54
CA TYR A 353 -43.07 26.74 -7.06
C TYR A 353 -43.51 25.39 -6.47
N PHE A 354 -44.55 25.40 -5.66
CA PHE A 354 -45.14 24.17 -5.14
C PHE A 354 -45.68 23.27 -6.25
N HIS A 355 -46.38 23.86 -7.24
CA HIS A 355 -46.83 23.11 -8.42
C HIS A 355 -45.66 22.48 -9.17
N LYS A 356 -44.58 23.23 -9.40
CA LYS A 356 -43.37 22.70 -10.06
C LYS A 356 -42.79 21.53 -9.27
N GLU A 357 -42.67 21.65 -7.96
CA GLU A 357 -42.11 20.60 -7.11
C GLU A 357 -43.02 19.36 -7.11
N ILE A 358 -44.33 19.50 -6.90
CA ILE A 358 -45.24 18.37 -6.79
C ILE A 358 -45.42 17.61 -8.11
N THR A 359 -45.33 18.31 -9.25
CA THR A 359 -45.47 17.71 -10.59
C THR A 359 -44.18 17.15 -11.17
N PHE A 360 -43.03 17.43 -10.52
CA PHE A 360 -41.74 16.90 -10.92
C PHE A 360 -41.69 15.37 -10.79
N ASN A 361 -41.34 14.70 -11.89
CA ASN A 361 -41.19 13.25 -11.95
C ASN A 361 -40.07 12.88 -12.93
N ASN A 362 -39.05 12.15 -12.47
CA ASN A 362 -37.91 11.74 -13.29
C ASN A 362 -38.29 10.88 -14.52
N LYS A 363 -39.47 10.25 -14.51
CA LYS A 363 -39.97 9.44 -15.62
C LYS A 363 -40.65 10.27 -16.72
N ARG A 364 -40.80 11.58 -16.52
CA ARG A 364 -41.45 12.49 -17.48
C ARG A 364 -40.47 12.88 -18.58
N SER A 365 -40.68 12.41 -19.80
CA SER A 365 -39.96 12.86 -20.99
C SER A 365 -40.59 14.13 -21.56
N GLN A 366 -39.80 15.18 -21.78
CA GLN A 366 -40.16 16.38 -22.58
C GLN A 366 -41.52 17.02 -22.22
N ASN A 367 -41.80 17.25 -20.92
CA ASN A 367 -43.01 17.91 -20.42
C ASN A 367 -44.35 17.25 -20.79
N GLN A 368 -44.35 16.02 -21.32
CA GLN A 368 -45.57 15.28 -21.65
C GLN A 368 -46.34 14.85 -20.39
N ILE A 369 -47.66 14.74 -20.52
CA ILE A 369 -48.55 14.25 -19.47
C ILE A 369 -48.40 12.74 -19.33
N MET A 370 -48.25 12.24 -18.10
CA MET A 370 -48.24 10.80 -17.84
C MET A 370 -49.65 10.20 -17.95
N GLY A 371 -49.77 8.90 -18.25
CA GLY A 371 -51.08 8.25 -18.44
C GLY A 371 -52.01 8.26 -17.21
N ASP A 372 -51.48 8.58 -16.04
CA ASP A 372 -52.14 8.56 -14.73
C ASP A 372 -52.40 9.95 -14.13
N GLU A 373 -52.20 11.04 -14.88
CA GLU A 373 -52.38 12.41 -14.40
C GLU A 373 -53.04 13.33 -15.44
N THR A 374 -53.58 14.47 -15.00
CA THR A 374 -54.05 15.54 -15.89
C THR A 374 -53.79 16.91 -15.26
N PHE A 375 -53.56 17.92 -16.09
CA PHE A 375 -53.38 19.31 -15.64
C PHE A 375 -54.54 20.17 -16.10
N TRP A 376 -54.97 21.07 -15.22
CA TRP A 376 -56.07 22.00 -15.45
C TRP A 376 -55.69 23.37 -14.92
N MET A 377 -56.08 24.42 -15.65
CA MET A 377 -55.83 25.81 -15.27
C MET A 377 -57.16 26.54 -15.15
N VAL A 378 -57.36 27.20 -14.02
CA VAL A 378 -58.53 28.05 -13.78
C VAL A 378 -58.13 29.49 -14.07
N LYS A 379 -58.78 30.11 -15.06
CA LYS A 379 -58.54 31.50 -15.47
C LYS A 379 -59.74 32.36 -15.14
N LYS A 380 -59.50 33.60 -14.72
CA LYS A 380 -60.54 34.61 -14.54
C LYS A 380 -60.54 35.56 -15.74
N ASN A 381 -61.62 35.53 -16.51
CA ASN A 381 -61.86 36.43 -17.64
C ASN A 381 -62.89 37.50 -17.24
N SER A 382 -63.08 38.52 -18.10
CA SER A 382 -64.07 39.59 -17.88
C SER A 382 -65.51 39.11 -17.76
N SER A 383 -65.84 37.94 -18.31
CA SER A 383 -67.17 37.32 -18.28
C SER A 383 -67.35 36.23 -17.20
N GLY A 384 -66.30 35.91 -16.42
CA GLY A 384 -66.34 34.86 -15.39
C GLY A 384 -65.08 33.97 -15.37
N SER A 385 -65.12 32.90 -14.57
CA SER A 385 -64.02 31.94 -14.48
C SER A 385 -64.18 30.79 -15.49
N THR A 386 -63.13 30.47 -16.23
CA THR A 386 -63.06 29.31 -17.14
C THR A 386 -62.07 28.28 -16.62
N ILE A 387 -62.34 26.99 -16.88
CA ILE A 387 -61.46 25.88 -16.56
C ILE A 387 -60.98 25.28 -17.88
N GLU A 388 -59.67 25.28 -18.10
CA GLU A 388 -59.05 24.79 -19.33
C GLU A 388 -58.18 23.56 -19.02
N LYS A 389 -58.37 22.48 -19.78
CA LYS A 389 -57.49 21.30 -19.72
C LYS A 389 -56.19 21.62 -20.44
N CYS A 390 -55.06 21.41 -19.79
CA CYS A 390 -53.74 21.59 -20.42
C CYS A 390 -53.29 20.28 -21.08
N SER A 391 -52.68 20.37 -22.26
CA SER A 391 -52.09 19.24 -22.99
C SER A 391 -50.69 18.86 -22.50
N GLU A 392 -50.08 19.73 -21.69
CA GLU A 392 -48.78 19.58 -21.05
C GLU A 392 -48.82 20.25 -19.67
N ASN A 393 -47.77 20.14 -18.87
CA ASN A 393 -47.67 20.87 -17.60
C ASN A 393 -47.64 22.38 -17.88
N PRO A 394 -48.63 23.18 -17.41
CA PRO A 394 -48.73 24.60 -17.74
C PRO A 394 -47.64 25.45 -17.10
N ILE A 395 -47.02 24.96 -16.01
CA ILE A 395 -45.97 25.68 -15.31
C ILE A 395 -44.62 25.33 -15.92
N ARG A 396 -44.04 26.33 -16.60
CA ARG A 396 -42.69 26.29 -17.15
C ARG A 396 -41.74 27.11 -16.26
N SER A 397 -40.46 26.80 -16.31
CA SER A 397 -39.46 27.65 -15.66
C SER A 397 -39.49 29.07 -16.24
N ALA A 398 -39.10 30.06 -15.44
CA ALA A 398 -39.00 31.44 -15.91
C ALA A 398 -38.11 31.57 -17.15
N TYR A 399 -37.10 30.69 -17.29
CA TYR A 399 -36.23 30.63 -18.46
C TYR A 399 -36.95 30.08 -19.70
N GLU A 400 -37.71 28.99 -19.59
CA GLU A 400 -38.52 28.45 -20.68
C GLU A 400 -39.61 29.42 -21.17
N LEU A 401 -40.17 30.24 -20.27
CA LEU A 401 -41.13 31.29 -20.64
C LEU A 401 -40.51 32.36 -21.55
N LEU A 402 -39.26 32.75 -21.29
CA LEU A 402 -38.53 33.68 -22.16
C LEU A 402 -38.41 33.11 -23.58
N TRP A 403 -38.15 31.82 -23.71
CA TRP A 403 -38.07 31.16 -25.02
C TRP A 403 -39.44 30.99 -25.70
N SER A 404 -40.53 30.83 -24.94
CA SER A 404 -41.87 30.82 -25.54
C SER A 404 -42.27 32.17 -26.12
N ASP A 405 -41.86 33.29 -25.52
CA ASP A 405 -42.12 34.62 -26.07
C ASP A 405 -41.49 34.79 -27.46
N ILE A 406 -40.28 34.26 -27.66
CA ILE A 406 -39.59 34.21 -28.95
C ILE A 406 -40.36 33.33 -29.95
N LYS A 407 -40.88 32.16 -29.51
CA LYS A 407 -41.66 31.24 -30.37
C LYS A 407 -42.98 31.83 -30.87
N THR A 408 -43.70 32.57 -30.01
CA THR A 408 -45.06 33.04 -30.32
C THR A 408 -45.12 34.29 -31.23
N ASN A 409 -43.97 34.80 -31.71
CA ASN A 409 -43.91 35.98 -32.58
C ASN A 409 -44.69 37.20 -32.04
N ASN A 410 -44.70 37.41 -30.71
CA ASN A 410 -45.28 38.62 -30.14
C ASN A 410 -44.36 39.81 -30.45
N GLN A 411 -44.67 40.54 -31.52
CA GLN A 411 -43.87 41.66 -32.08
C GLN A 411 -43.93 42.96 -31.25
N SER A 412 -44.17 42.89 -29.93
CA SER A 412 -44.03 44.08 -29.09
C SER A 412 -42.55 44.38 -28.86
N ASN A 413 -42.02 45.41 -29.53
CA ASN A 413 -40.61 45.81 -29.51
C ASN A 413 -39.99 45.93 -28.11
N LEU A 414 -40.79 46.28 -27.10
CA LEU A 414 -40.33 46.50 -25.71
C LEU A 414 -40.07 45.19 -24.92
N THR A 415 -40.76 44.09 -25.22
CA THR A 415 -40.59 42.84 -24.46
C THR A 415 -39.46 41.98 -25.01
N ILE A 416 -39.22 42.02 -26.32
CA ILE A 416 -38.24 41.13 -26.98
C ILE A 416 -36.79 41.47 -26.60
N GLN A 417 -36.47 42.76 -26.40
CA GLN A 417 -35.15 43.21 -25.95
C GLN A 417 -34.79 42.58 -24.59
N ASN A 418 -35.66 42.76 -23.59
CA ASN A 418 -35.44 42.21 -22.25
C ASN A 418 -35.44 40.67 -22.25
N THR A 419 -36.26 40.04 -23.10
CA THR A 419 -36.30 38.58 -23.25
C THR A 419 -34.98 38.02 -23.79
N LEU A 420 -34.45 38.59 -24.88
CA LEU A 420 -33.16 38.17 -25.46
C LEU A 420 -32.01 38.41 -24.47
N ARG A 421 -32.03 39.52 -23.72
CA ARG A 421 -31.03 39.79 -22.66
C ARG A 421 -30.99 38.69 -21.62
N ARG A 422 -32.15 38.40 -21.03
CA ARG A 422 -32.27 37.46 -19.93
C ARG A 422 -31.92 36.05 -20.38
N ILE A 423 -32.13 35.71 -21.66
CA ILE A 423 -31.69 34.44 -22.21
C ILE A 423 -30.16 34.39 -22.34
N LEU A 424 -29.55 35.39 -23.00
CA LEU A 424 -28.10 35.41 -23.19
C LEU A 424 -27.34 35.47 -21.85
N GLU A 425 -27.79 36.31 -20.91
CA GLU A 425 -27.17 36.45 -19.59
C GLU A 425 -27.35 35.21 -18.73
N ASN A 426 -28.54 34.61 -18.68
CA ASN A 426 -28.73 33.39 -17.88
C ASN A 426 -27.94 32.20 -18.46
N TYR A 427 -27.96 32.03 -19.79
CA TYR A 427 -27.33 30.88 -20.41
C TYR A 427 -25.81 31.01 -20.51
N PHE A 428 -25.33 32.08 -21.13
CA PHE A 428 -23.90 32.23 -21.39
C PHE A 428 -23.15 32.84 -20.22
N THR A 429 -23.71 33.82 -19.51
CA THR A 429 -22.98 34.52 -18.44
C THR A 429 -23.12 33.83 -17.08
N MET A 430 -24.35 33.49 -16.65
CA MET A 430 -24.59 32.89 -15.33
C MET A 430 -24.27 31.40 -15.29
N TRP A 431 -24.70 30.62 -16.29
CA TRP A 431 -24.42 29.17 -16.34
C TRP A 431 -23.15 28.85 -17.13
N GLY A 432 -22.92 29.54 -18.26
CA GLY A 432 -21.77 29.31 -19.14
C GLY A 432 -20.47 30.03 -18.75
N SER A 433 -20.51 30.96 -17.77
CA SER A 433 -19.37 31.79 -17.33
C SER A 433 -18.65 32.57 -18.45
N MET A 434 -19.29 32.77 -19.60
CA MET A 434 -18.74 33.47 -20.77
C MET A 434 -19.09 34.97 -20.70
N LYS A 435 -18.09 35.81 -20.95
CA LYS A 435 -18.28 37.27 -20.98
C LYS A 435 -18.88 37.72 -22.30
N LYS A 436 -19.58 38.87 -22.29
CA LYS A 436 -20.18 39.47 -23.50
C LYS A 436 -19.12 39.69 -24.60
N ASP A 437 -17.92 40.13 -24.22
CA ASP A 437 -16.82 40.36 -25.16
C ASP A 437 -16.33 39.05 -25.82
N GLU A 438 -16.25 37.96 -25.06
CA GLU A 438 -15.87 36.64 -25.56
C GLU A 438 -16.89 36.10 -26.57
N ILE A 439 -18.18 36.39 -26.37
CA ILE A 439 -19.25 36.03 -27.32
C ILE A 439 -19.11 36.87 -28.61
N CYS A 440 -18.83 38.17 -28.49
CA CYS A 440 -18.63 39.03 -29.66
C CYS A 440 -17.36 38.66 -30.45
N ASP A 441 -16.32 38.14 -29.79
CA ASP A 441 -15.08 37.69 -30.43
C ASP A 441 -15.26 36.44 -31.32
N LEU A 442 -16.40 35.73 -31.21
CA LEU A 442 -16.77 34.62 -32.11
C LEU A 442 -17.22 35.09 -33.51
N PHE A 443 -17.36 36.39 -33.72
CA PHE A 443 -17.78 37.00 -34.98
C PHE A 443 -16.63 37.80 -35.62
N GLU A 444 -16.58 37.82 -36.96
CA GLU A 444 -15.57 38.56 -37.72
C GLU A 444 -16.22 39.63 -38.61
N GLY A 445 -15.49 40.73 -38.87
CA GLY A 445 -15.92 41.78 -39.79
C GLY A 445 -17.23 42.48 -39.40
N ASN A 446 -18.11 42.70 -40.39
CA ASN A 446 -19.39 43.41 -40.20
C ASN A 446 -20.35 42.69 -39.24
N GLU A 447 -20.27 41.35 -39.13
CA GLU A 447 -21.14 40.58 -38.22
C GLU A 447 -20.79 40.81 -36.75
N LYS A 448 -19.50 41.07 -36.44
CA LYS A 448 -19.06 41.43 -35.09
C LYS A 448 -19.68 42.75 -34.63
N LEU A 449 -19.75 43.73 -35.53
CA LEU A 449 -20.40 45.02 -35.27
C LEU A 449 -21.90 44.87 -34.99
N ILE A 450 -22.59 43.97 -35.71
CA ILE A 450 -24.02 43.70 -35.48
C ILE A 450 -24.25 42.93 -34.17
N CYS A 451 -23.34 42.01 -33.79
CA CYS A 451 -23.39 41.33 -32.49
C CYS A 451 -23.18 42.30 -31.32
N GLN A 452 -22.21 43.21 -31.44
CA GLN A 452 -22.00 44.28 -30.46
C GLN A 452 -23.20 45.22 -30.38
N SER A 453 -23.82 45.56 -31.52
CA SER A 453 -25.02 46.41 -31.54
C SER A 453 -26.24 45.69 -30.95
N LEU A 454 -26.36 44.36 -31.10
CA LEU A 454 -27.36 43.55 -30.42
C LEU A 454 -27.21 43.65 -28.90
N PHE A 455 -26.01 43.43 -28.35
CA PHE A 455 -25.79 43.52 -26.90
C PHE A 455 -26.06 44.93 -26.36
N ALA A 456 -25.68 45.98 -27.10
CA ALA A 456 -26.01 47.36 -26.75
C ALA A 456 -27.54 47.59 -26.73
N TRP A 457 -28.24 47.20 -27.79
CA TRP A 457 -29.69 47.34 -27.94
C TRP A 457 -30.49 46.58 -26.87
N VAL A 458 -30.03 45.37 -26.54
CA VAL A 458 -30.62 44.50 -25.53
C VAL A 458 -30.39 45.04 -24.10
N ASN A 459 -29.25 45.69 -23.83
CA ASN A 459 -28.97 46.33 -22.54
C ASN A 459 -29.74 47.65 -22.38
N ASP A 460 -29.88 48.43 -23.44
CA ASP A 460 -30.58 49.73 -23.44
C ASP A 460 -32.08 49.57 -23.12
N GLY A 461 -32.74 48.59 -23.75
CA GLY A 461 -34.14 48.25 -23.47
C GLY A 461 -34.44 47.71 -22.07
N SER A 462 -33.42 47.51 -21.21
CA SER A 462 -33.59 47.01 -19.85
C SER A 462 -33.67 48.11 -18.77
N HIS A 463 -33.38 49.36 -19.14
CA HIS A 463 -33.16 50.46 -18.19
C HIS A 463 -33.97 51.74 -18.48
N SER A 464 -35.15 51.68 -19.11
CA SER A 464 -36.05 52.86 -19.12
C SER A 464 -37.45 52.53 -19.63
N ILE A 465 -38.43 52.53 -18.73
CA ILE A 465 -39.79 52.94 -19.08
C ILE A 465 -39.78 54.46 -18.96
N HIS A 466 -39.81 55.12 -20.12
CA HIS A 466 -39.89 56.56 -20.39
C HIS A 466 -38.60 57.39 -20.44
N ASP A 467 -38.66 58.32 -21.42
CA ASP A 467 -37.81 59.46 -21.73
C ASP A 467 -36.48 59.20 -22.45
N ASP A 468 -36.58 58.92 -23.76
CA ASP A 468 -35.99 59.83 -24.74
C ASP A 468 -36.60 59.65 -26.14
N LEU A 469 -36.89 60.80 -26.77
CA LEU A 469 -37.43 60.89 -28.12
C LEU A 469 -36.43 60.31 -29.14
N TYR A 470 -37.01 59.67 -30.17
CA TYR A 470 -36.37 59.00 -31.30
C TYR A 470 -35.76 57.63 -30.96
N ILE A 471 -36.45 56.56 -31.38
CA ILE A 471 -35.93 55.64 -32.41
C ILE A 471 -37.11 54.88 -33.04
N ASN A 472 -37.23 54.96 -34.37
CA ASN A 472 -38.09 54.10 -35.19
C ASN A 472 -37.26 52.90 -35.66
N HIS A 473 -37.31 51.77 -34.94
CA HIS A 473 -36.74 50.50 -35.41
C HIS A 473 -37.85 49.69 -36.10
N GLY A 474 -37.79 49.62 -37.43
CA GLY A 474 -38.74 48.85 -38.24
C GLY A 474 -38.58 47.34 -38.05
N GLN A 475 -39.58 46.56 -38.50
CA GLN A 475 -39.57 45.09 -38.46
C GLN A 475 -38.27 44.45 -39.01
N GLN A 476 -37.63 45.09 -40.01
CA GLN A 476 -36.36 44.66 -40.59
C GLN A 476 -35.17 44.59 -39.61
N THR A 477 -35.12 45.48 -38.61
CA THR A 477 -34.01 45.50 -37.63
C THR A 477 -34.14 44.34 -36.62
N ASN A 478 -35.37 43.97 -36.26
CA ASN A 478 -35.65 42.85 -35.35
C ASN A 478 -35.31 41.49 -35.98
N GLU A 479 -35.58 41.30 -37.27
CA GLU A 479 -35.22 40.07 -37.98
C GLU A 479 -33.70 39.87 -38.05
N SER A 480 -32.95 40.95 -38.28
CA SER A 480 -31.48 40.93 -38.25
C SER A 480 -30.95 40.56 -36.86
N TYR A 481 -31.53 41.13 -35.79
CA TYR A 481 -31.16 40.83 -34.41
C TYR A 481 -31.53 39.41 -33.96
N LEU A 482 -32.68 38.87 -34.37
CA LEU A 482 -33.03 37.48 -34.12
C LEU A 482 -32.12 36.51 -34.89
N SER A 483 -31.70 36.87 -36.10
CA SER A 483 -30.72 36.11 -36.89
C SER A 483 -29.37 36.06 -36.18
N VAL A 484 -28.86 37.21 -35.72
CA VAL A 484 -27.59 37.26 -34.96
C VAL A 484 -27.71 36.56 -33.61
N PHE A 485 -28.84 36.68 -32.93
CA PHE A 485 -29.11 35.93 -31.70
C PHE A 485 -29.02 34.42 -31.92
N LYS A 486 -29.60 33.89 -33.01
CA LYS A 486 -29.44 32.47 -33.38
C LYS A 486 -27.99 32.12 -33.69
N GLU A 487 -27.29 32.99 -34.39
CA GLU A 487 -25.90 32.78 -34.79
C GLU A 487 -24.94 32.77 -33.58
N ILE A 488 -25.25 33.49 -32.50
CA ILE A 488 -24.51 33.40 -31.23
C ILE A 488 -24.51 31.96 -30.71
N PHE A 489 -25.66 31.28 -30.72
CA PHE A 489 -25.74 29.86 -30.32
C PHE A 489 -25.04 28.93 -31.32
N ASN A 490 -25.00 29.28 -32.61
CA ASN A 490 -24.27 28.51 -33.61
C ASN A 490 -22.76 28.52 -33.35
N ARG A 491 -22.17 29.72 -33.30
CA ARG A 491 -20.72 29.90 -33.22
C ARG A 491 -20.12 29.56 -31.87
N SER A 492 -20.94 29.58 -30.82
CA SER A 492 -20.56 29.06 -29.49
C SER A 492 -20.69 27.53 -29.38
N GLY A 493 -21.10 26.83 -30.44
CA GLY A 493 -21.28 25.37 -30.44
C GLY A 493 -22.52 24.90 -29.66
N GLN A 494 -23.48 25.78 -29.40
CA GLN A 494 -24.67 25.55 -28.56
C GLN A 494 -25.98 25.48 -29.38
N MET A 495 -25.89 25.18 -30.67
CA MET A 495 -27.06 25.12 -31.56
C MET A 495 -28.10 24.10 -31.11
N GLY A 496 -27.67 22.99 -30.50
CA GLY A 496 -28.58 21.97 -29.95
C GLY A 496 -29.51 22.53 -28.87
N HIS A 497 -29.02 23.42 -28.00
CA HIS A 497 -29.84 24.10 -26.99
C HIS A 497 -30.84 25.07 -27.64
N TYR A 498 -30.39 25.86 -28.62
CA TYR A 498 -31.28 26.77 -29.36
C TYR A 498 -32.44 25.98 -30.01
N GLN A 499 -32.13 24.91 -30.75
CA GLN A 499 -33.13 24.08 -31.44
C GLN A 499 -34.09 23.39 -30.47
N MET A 500 -33.59 22.88 -29.34
CA MET A 500 -34.41 22.32 -28.27
C MET A 500 -35.41 23.36 -27.74
N MET A 501 -34.94 24.58 -27.47
CA MET A 501 -35.76 25.63 -26.89
C MET A 501 -36.71 26.29 -27.90
N THR A 502 -36.35 26.37 -29.19
CA THR A 502 -37.21 26.86 -30.28
C THR A 502 -38.12 25.80 -30.91
N GLY A 503 -37.93 24.52 -30.58
CA GLY A 503 -38.75 23.42 -31.10
C GLY A 503 -38.47 23.06 -32.56
N THR A 504 -37.31 23.45 -33.10
CA THR A 504 -36.89 23.24 -34.49
C THR A 504 -35.86 22.11 -34.62
N LEU A 505 -36.07 21.01 -33.90
CA LEU A 505 -35.30 19.79 -34.12
C LEU A 505 -35.71 19.20 -35.47
N THR A 506 -34.92 19.46 -36.51
CA THR A 506 -34.90 18.61 -37.70
C THR A 506 -34.08 17.37 -37.34
N ASP A 507 -34.69 16.19 -37.38
CA ASP A 507 -33.99 14.91 -37.29
C ASP A 507 -32.98 14.80 -38.43
N SER A 508 -31.74 15.23 -38.19
CA SER A 508 -30.61 14.93 -39.06
C SER A 508 -29.96 13.65 -38.55
N THR A 509 -30.63 12.53 -38.82
CA THR A 509 -30.00 11.21 -38.98
C THR A 509 -30.40 10.65 -40.34
N SER A 510 -29.56 10.89 -41.35
CA SER A 510 -29.36 10.07 -42.54
C SER A 510 -28.02 10.43 -43.14
#